data_AF-A0A6P9EHL5-F1
#
_entry.id   AF-A0A6P9EHL5-F1
#
_cell.length_a   1.000
_cell.length_b   1.000
_cell.length_c   1.000
_cell.angle_alpha   90.00
_cell.angle_beta   90.00
_cell.angle_gamma   90.00
#
_symmetry.space_group_name_H-M   'P 1'
#
loop_
_entity.id
_entity.type
_entity.pdbx_description
1 polymer ?
#
loop_
_entity_poly.entity_id
_entity_poly.type
_entity_poly.pdbx_seq_one_letter_code
_entity_poly.pdbx_strand_id
1 'polypeptide(L)'
;MGNNGSTQPGATEEVKTMKAPGREDTRISRAHFEENPKRYFQEHRDEKKKQTAEVKTMKAPGREDTRISRTGFEGNPKRYFQEYRDEKKKQIAEVKMMKAPGREDTRISRAGFEGNPKRYFQEYHDEKKKQIAEVKTMKAPGREDTRISRAGFEGNPKRYFQEHRDEKKKQTAEVKTMKAPGREDTRISRAGFERNPKRHFQERRKKK
;
A
#
# COMPACT_ATOMS: atom_id res chain seq x y z
N MET A 1 61.98 -63.26 20.96
CA MET A 1 61.95 -62.45 19.73
C MET A 1 60.82 -63.00 18.88
N GLY A 2 59.71 -62.37 18.54
CA GLY A 2 59.09 -61.06 18.71
C GLY A 2 57.91 -61.03 17.72
N ASN A 3 56.78 -60.40 18.07
CA ASN A 3 55.76 -59.72 17.23
C ASN A 3 55.28 -60.36 15.89
N ASN A 4 54.03 -60.25 15.39
CA ASN A 4 52.86 -59.39 15.61
C ASN A 4 51.72 -60.00 14.77
N GLY A 5 50.45 -59.79 15.14
CA GLY A 5 49.32 -60.21 14.30
C GLY A 5 47.94 -59.84 14.82
N SER A 6 47.76 -58.57 15.19
CA SER A 6 46.50 -57.79 15.28
C SER A 6 45.17 -58.56 15.39
N THR A 7 44.58 -58.51 16.59
CA THR A 7 43.14 -58.61 16.81
C THR A 7 42.42 -57.51 16.03
N GLN A 8 41.64 -57.86 14.99
CA GLN A 8 40.72 -56.91 14.37
C GLN A 8 39.53 -56.64 15.31
N PRO A 9 39.08 -55.38 15.44
CA PRO A 9 37.88 -55.06 16.20
C PRO A 9 36.65 -55.63 15.47
N GLY A 10 35.70 -56.15 16.27
CA GLY A 10 34.55 -56.93 15.85
C GLY A 10 33.81 -56.39 14.63
N ALA A 11 33.49 -57.33 13.73
CA ALA A 11 32.58 -57.14 12.64
C ALA A 11 31.26 -56.54 13.17
N THR A 12 30.93 -55.33 12.72
CA THR A 12 29.57 -54.80 12.76
C THR A 12 28.65 -55.86 12.15
N GLU A 13 27.71 -56.40 12.94
CA GLU A 13 26.66 -57.29 12.42
C GLU A 13 26.02 -56.62 11.21
N GLU A 14 26.27 -57.15 10.01
CA GLU A 14 25.60 -56.69 8.81
C GLU A 14 24.11 -56.97 9.00
N VAL A 15 23.34 -55.92 9.31
CA VAL A 15 21.88 -56.02 9.40
C VAL A 15 21.38 -56.51 8.05
N LYS A 16 20.98 -57.78 8.00
CA LYS A 16 20.56 -58.43 6.76
C LYS A 16 19.31 -57.74 6.24
N THR A 17 19.46 -56.95 5.19
CA THR A 17 18.35 -56.23 4.55
C THR A 17 17.76 -57.05 3.40
N MET A 18 16.49 -56.82 3.09
CA MET A 18 15.78 -57.41 1.96
C MET A 18 15.02 -56.35 1.17
N LYS A 19 14.69 -56.65 -0.08
CA LYS A 19 13.76 -55.80 -0.86
C LYS A 19 12.39 -55.80 -0.17
N ALA A 20 11.86 -54.62 0.10
CA ALA A 20 10.62 -54.45 0.82
C ALA A 20 9.43 -54.90 -0.05
N PRO A 21 8.65 -55.92 0.35
CA PRO A 21 7.53 -56.40 -0.45
C PRO A 21 6.49 -55.29 -0.67
N GLY A 22 6.13 -55.04 -1.93
CA GLY A 22 5.15 -54.03 -2.30
C GLY A 22 5.68 -52.59 -2.44
N ARG A 23 7.01 -52.38 -2.34
CA ARG A 23 7.67 -51.10 -2.63
C ARG A 23 8.72 -51.28 -3.71
N GLU A 24 8.84 -50.34 -4.64
CA GLU A 24 9.72 -50.50 -5.81
C GLU A 24 11.21 -50.41 -5.44
N ASP A 25 11.59 -49.48 -4.56
CA ASP A 25 13.01 -49.16 -4.27
C ASP A 25 13.36 -49.07 -2.77
N THR A 26 12.57 -49.69 -1.90
CA THR A 26 12.83 -49.68 -0.46
C THR A 26 13.49 -50.98 0.00
N ARG A 27 14.52 -50.89 0.84
CA ARG A 27 15.07 -52.04 1.58
C ARG A 27 14.71 -51.95 3.06
N ILE A 28 14.36 -53.09 3.64
CA ILE A 28 13.97 -53.21 5.05
C ILE A 28 14.82 -54.27 5.74
N SER A 29 14.92 -54.21 7.07
CA SER A 29 15.51 -55.30 7.85
C SER A 29 14.70 -56.58 7.66
N ARG A 30 15.39 -57.66 7.29
CA ARG A 30 14.77 -58.96 7.09
C ARG A 30 14.25 -59.54 8.40
N ALA A 31 15.04 -59.42 9.47
CA ALA A 31 14.66 -59.89 10.80
C ALA A 31 13.37 -59.21 11.30
N HIS A 32 13.28 -57.88 11.15
CA HIS A 32 12.11 -57.12 11.56
C HIS A 32 10.84 -57.50 10.75
N PHE A 33 10.99 -57.77 9.45
CA PHE A 33 9.88 -58.21 8.62
C PHE A 33 9.41 -59.61 8.98
N GLU A 34 10.32 -60.55 9.23
CA GLU A 34 10.01 -61.93 9.59
C GLU A 34 9.37 -62.03 10.98
N GLU A 35 9.76 -61.16 11.92
CA GLU A 35 9.18 -61.09 13.26
C GLU A 35 7.71 -60.65 13.25
N ASN A 36 7.34 -59.67 12.41
CA ASN A 36 5.96 -59.19 12.34
C ASN A 36 5.56 -58.67 10.95
N PRO A 37 5.31 -59.58 9.98
CA PRO A 37 4.99 -59.19 8.61
C PRO A 37 3.63 -58.50 8.50
N LYS A 38 2.67 -58.83 9.39
CA LYS A 38 1.34 -58.23 9.41
C LYS A 38 1.41 -56.72 9.70
N ARG A 39 2.24 -56.33 10.69
CA ARG A 39 2.43 -54.92 11.05
C ARG A 39 3.06 -54.12 9.91
N TYR A 40 4.06 -54.67 9.24
CA TYR A 40 4.66 -54.05 8.04
C TYR A 40 3.61 -53.76 6.96
N PHE A 41 2.77 -54.74 6.62
CA PHE A 41 1.75 -54.54 5.58
C PHE A 41 0.66 -53.55 6.02
N GLN A 42 0.34 -53.49 7.31
CA GLN A 42 -0.60 -52.53 7.85
C GLN A 42 -0.05 -51.09 7.76
N GLU A 43 1.19 -50.87 8.17
CA GLU A 43 1.88 -49.58 8.05
C GLU A 43 2.01 -49.15 6.59
N HIS A 44 2.40 -50.08 5.70
CA HIS A 44 2.46 -49.80 4.26
C HIS A 44 1.09 -49.43 3.68
N ARG A 45 0.01 -50.09 4.12
CA ARG A 45 -1.35 -49.77 3.69
C ARG A 45 -1.80 -48.40 4.21
N ASP A 46 -1.44 -48.05 5.43
CA ASP A 46 -1.84 -46.78 6.03
C ASP A 46 -1.01 -45.60 5.51
N GLU A 47 0.27 -45.78 5.19
CA GLU A 47 1.07 -44.82 4.42
C GLU A 47 0.47 -44.59 3.03
N LYS A 48 0.10 -45.66 2.32
CA LYS A 48 -0.56 -45.56 1.01
C LYS A 48 -1.90 -44.82 1.13
N LYS A 49 -2.67 -45.08 2.18
CA LYS A 49 -3.91 -44.32 2.46
C LYS A 49 -3.64 -42.84 2.72
N LYS A 50 -2.62 -42.50 3.51
CA LYS A 50 -2.22 -41.10 3.78
C LYS A 50 -1.80 -40.38 2.49
N GLN A 51 -1.01 -41.02 1.64
CA GLN A 51 -0.64 -40.49 0.32
C GLN A 51 -1.86 -40.31 -0.60
N THR A 52 -2.82 -41.23 -0.59
CA THR A 52 -4.07 -41.05 -1.36
C THR A 52 -5.04 -40.02 -0.77
N ALA A 53 -4.97 -39.74 0.53
CA ALA A 53 -5.80 -38.72 1.18
C ALA A 53 -5.39 -37.29 0.76
N GLU A 54 -4.12 -37.07 0.42
CA GLU A 54 -3.63 -35.79 -0.13
C GLU A 54 -4.07 -35.51 -1.58
N VAL A 55 -4.58 -36.51 -2.32
CA VAL A 55 -4.90 -36.38 -3.76
C VAL A 55 -6.38 -36.61 -4.07
N LYS A 56 -7.30 -36.03 -3.28
CA LYS A 56 -8.69 -35.83 -3.76
C LYS A 56 -8.82 -34.52 -4.53
N THR A 57 -7.99 -34.33 -5.56
CA THR A 57 -8.15 -33.23 -6.51
C THR A 57 -8.93 -33.69 -7.73
N MET A 58 -9.73 -32.81 -8.32
CA MET A 58 -10.50 -33.05 -9.55
C MET A 58 -10.21 -31.96 -10.58
N LYS A 59 -10.47 -32.24 -11.86
CA LYS A 59 -10.51 -31.19 -12.89
C LYS A 59 -11.56 -30.15 -12.48
N ALA A 60 -11.16 -28.89 -12.47
CA ALA A 60 -12.03 -27.79 -12.06
C ALA A 60 -13.05 -27.52 -13.17
N PRO A 61 -14.37 -27.68 -12.92
CA PRO A 61 -15.38 -27.46 -13.95
C PRO A 61 -15.28 -26.05 -14.53
N GLY A 62 -15.20 -25.94 -15.86
CA GLY A 62 -15.09 -24.66 -16.57
C GLY A 62 -13.68 -24.06 -16.65
N ARG A 63 -12.64 -24.75 -16.18
CA ARG A 63 -11.23 -24.33 -16.34
C ARG A 63 -10.46 -25.45 -17.04
N GLU A 64 -9.63 -25.10 -18.02
CA GLU A 64 -8.91 -26.09 -18.83
C GLU A 64 -7.84 -26.83 -18.03
N ASP A 65 -6.95 -26.09 -17.35
CA ASP A 65 -5.75 -26.68 -16.72
C ASP A 65 -5.69 -26.50 -15.19
N THR A 66 -6.84 -26.29 -14.54
CA THR A 66 -6.90 -26.10 -13.09
C THR A 66 -7.41 -27.36 -12.39
N ARG A 67 -6.72 -27.80 -11.34
CA ARG A 67 -7.22 -28.82 -10.40
C ARG A 67 -7.65 -28.17 -9.10
N ILE A 68 -8.77 -28.62 -8.56
CA ILE A 68 -9.34 -28.15 -7.30
C ILE A 68 -9.57 -29.31 -6.34
N SER A 69 -9.69 -29.02 -5.05
CA SER A 69 -10.13 -30.02 -4.06
C SER A 69 -11.55 -30.49 -4.39
N ARG A 70 -11.72 -31.81 -4.53
CA ARG A 70 -13.03 -32.43 -4.74
C ARG A 70 -13.94 -32.22 -3.54
N THR A 71 -13.42 -32.37 -2.32
CA THR A 71 -14.20 -32.16 -1.09
C THR A 71 -14.60 -30.69 -0.91
N GLY A 72 -13.71 -29.76 -1.27
CA GLY A 72 -14.02 -28.33 -1.26
C GLY A 72 -15.11 -27.96 -2.26
N PHE A 73 -15.05 -28.53 -3.47
CA PHE A 73 -16.07 -28.32 -4.50
C PHE A 73 -17.42 -28.93 -4.11
N GLU A 74 -17.44 -30.20 -3.71
CA GLU A 74 -18.68 -30.91 -3.32
C GLU A 74 -19.35 -30.28 -2.09
N GLY A 75 -18.55 -29.74 -1.16
CA GLY A 75 -19.07 -29.04 0.02
C GLY A 75 -19.76 -27.71 -0.30
N ASN A 76 -19.33 -26.99 -1.35
CA ASN A 76 -20.01 -25.77 -1.80
C ASN A 76 -19.79 -25.45 -3.29
N PRO A 77 -20.51 -26.13 -4.20
CA PRO A 77 -20.34 -25.93 -5.65
C PRO A 77 -20.76 -24.53 -6.09
N LYS A 78 -21.77 -23.96 -5.44
CA LYS A 78 -22.29 -22.62 -5.77
C LYS A 78 -21.23 -21.54 -5.57
N ARG A 79 -20.51 -21.61 -4.45
CA ARG A 79 -19.43 -20.66 -4.14
C ARG A 79 -18.31 -20.76 -5.18
N TYR A 80 -17.89 -21.97 -5.55
CA TYR A 80 -16.89 -22.16 -6.61
C TYR A 80 -17.31 -21.47 -7.92
N PHE A 81 -18.55 -21.68 -8.38
CA PHE A 81 -19.01 -21.07 -9.63
C PHE A 81 -19.19 -19.56 -9.53
N GLN A 82 -19.51 -19.03 -8.35
CA GLN A 82 -19.55 -17.59 -8.12
C GLN A 82 -18.16 -16.97 -8.21
N GLU A 83 -17.18 -17.54 -7.51
CA GLU A 83 -15.77 -17.11 -7.59
C GLU A 83 -15.25 -17.21 -9.03
N TYR A 84 -15.57 -18.30 -9.75
CA TYR A 84 -15.21 -18.45 -11.16
C TYR A 84 -15.81 -17.35 -12.06
N ARG A 85 -17.09 -17.01 -11.86
CA ARG A 85 -17.74 -15.91 -12.61
C ARG A 85 -17.13 -14.55 -12.30
N ASP A 86 -16.82 -14.30 -11.03
CA ASP A 86 -16.25 -13.02 -10.61
C ASP A 86 -14.82 -12.85 -11.12
N GLU A 87 -14.02 -13.93 -11.12
CA GLU A 87 -12.70 -13.93 -11.73
C GLU A 87 -12.78 -13.69 -13.25
N LYS A 88 -13.72 -14.34 -13.96
CA LYS A 88 -13.94 -14.08 -15.39
C LYS A 88 -14.34 -12.63 -15.66
N LYS A 89 -15.23 -12.05 -14.85
CA LYS A 89 -15.59 -10.62 -14.95
C LYS A 89 -14.39 -9.72 -14.74
N LYS A 90 -13.55 -10.03 -13.74
CA LYS A 90 -12.32 -9.29 -13.47
C LYS A 90 -11.35 -9.35 -14.64
N GLN A 91 -11.12 -10.53 -15.22
CA GLN A 91 -10.29 -10.69 -16.42
C GLN A 91 -10.84 -9.89 -17.61
N ILE A 92 -12.14 -9.94 -17.87
CA ILE A 92 -12.77 -9.16 -18.94
C ILE A 92 -12.63 -7.65 -18.68
N ALA A 93 -12.85 -7.21 -17.45
CA ALA A 93 -12.67 -5.81 -17.07
C ALA A 93 -11.20 -5.39 -17.23
N GLU A 94 -10.26 -6.25 -16.86
CA GLU A 94 -8.83 -6.00 -17.03
C GLU A 94 -8.43 -5.90 -18.50
N VAL A 95 -8.97 -6.74 -19.38
CA VAL A 95 -8.78 -6.67 -20.85
C VAL A 95 -9.34 -5.37 -21.44
N LYS A 96 -10.42 -4.83 -20.86
CA LYS A 96 -10.99 -3.52 -21.25
C LYS A 96 -10.15 -2.34 -20.77
N MET A 97 -9.18 -2.58 -19.88
CA MET A 97 -8.22 -1.58 -19.45
C MET A 97 -6.91 -1.72 -20.26
N MET A 98 -6.26 -0.60 -20.55
CA MET A 98 -4.96 -0.56 -21.22
C MET A 98 -3.95 0.21 -20.38
N LYS A 99 -2.65 -0.02 -20.61
CA LYS A 99 -1.61 0.83 -20.05
C LYS A 99 -1.82 2.26 -20.55
N ALA A 100 -1.85 3.21 -19.62
CA ALA A 100 -2.11 4.60 -19.94
C ALA A 100 -0.87 5.22 -20.62
N PRO A 101 -0.96 5.74 -21.85
CA PRO A 101 0.19 6.29 -22.54
C PRO A 101 0.84 7.44 -21.76
N GLY A 102 2.15 7.38 -21.53
CA GLY A 102 2.89 8.41 -20.77
C GLY A 102 2.76 8.31 -19.24
N ARG A 103 2.15 7.25 -18.71
CA ARG A 103 2.13 6.93 -17.27
C ARG A 103 2.67 5.52 -17.03
N GLU A 104 3.52 5.37 -16.02
CA GLU A 104 4.24 4.11 -15.78
C GLU A 104 3.32 3.05 -15.17
N ASP A 105 2.52 3.43 -14.17
CA ASP A 105 1.70 2.51 -13.35
C ASP A 105 0.20 2.78 -13.39
N THR A 106 -0.27 3.51 -14.40
CA THR A 106 -1.70 3.83 -14.54
C THR A 106 -2.32 2.99 -15.64
N ARG A 107 -3.48 2.38 -15.35
CA ARG A 107 -4.34 1.75 -16.37
C ARG A 107 -5.59 2.59 -16.58
N ILE A 108 -6.01 2.72 -17.84
CA ILE A 108 -7.20 3.47 -18.25
C ILE A 108 -8.13 2.59 -19.07
N SER A 109 -9.42 2.95 -19.13
CA SER A 109 -10.35 2.29 -20.04
C SER A 109 -9.88 2.46 -21.48
N ARG A 110 -9.72 1.36 -22.20
CA ARG A 110 -9.38 1.37 -23.63
C ARG A 110 -10.45 2.10 -24.44
N ALA A 111 -11.72 1.77 -24.20
CA ALA A 111 -12.84 2.44 -24.87
C ALA A 111 -12.91 3.94 -24.56
N GLY A 112 -12.59 4.34 -23.32
CA GLY A 112 -12.53 5.74 -22.94
C GLY A 112 -11.40 6.50 -23.65
N PHE A 113 -10.23 5.88 -23.77
CA PHE A 113 -9.09 6.44 -24.47
C PHE A 113 -9.32 6.54 -25.99
N GLU A 114 -9.78 5.46 -26.62
CA GLU A 114 -10.06 5.40 -28.06
C GLU A 114 -11.20 6.37 -28.45
N GLY A 115 -12.20 6.54 -27.58
CA GLY A 115 -13.30 7.47 -27.82
C GLY A 115 -12.87 8.95 -27.80
N ASN A 116 -11.85 9.33 -27.03
CA ASN A 116 -11.33 10.70 -27.02
C ASN A 116 -9.86 10.79 -26.54
N PRO A 117 -8.89 10.45 -27.41
CA PRO A 117 -7.48 10.42 -27.02
C PRO A 117 -6.92 11.83 -26.78
N LYS A 118 -7.44 12.84 -27.50
CA LYS A 118 -7.02 14.24 -27.34
C LYS A 118 -7.29 14.75 -25.92
N ARG A 119 -8.48 14.49 -25.40
CA ARG A 119 -8.86 14.87 -24.04
C ARG A 119 -7.96 14.22 -22.99
N TYR A 120 -7.63 12.94 -23.16
CA TYR A 120 -6.70 12.26 -22.27
C TYR A 120 -5.35 12.97 -22.19
N PHE A 121 -4.74 13.30 -23.34
CA PHE A 121 -3.44 13.98 -23.35
C PHE A 121 -3.52 15.40 -22.80
N GLN A 122 -4.63 16.11 -23.03
CA GLN A 122 -4.84 17.43 -22.44
C GLN A 122 -4.88 17.37 -20.91
N GLU A 123 -5.66 16.46 -20.34
CA GLU A 123 -5.72 16.24 -18.88
C GLU A 123 -4.36 15.82 -18.32
N TYR A 124 -3.63 14.94 -19.02
CA TYR A 124 -2.25 14.55 -18.66
C TYR A 124 -1.30 15.75 -18.60
N HIS A 125 -1.34 16.62 -19.61
CA HIS A 125 -0.48 17.81 -19.64
C HIS A 125 -0.84 18.83 -18.56
N ASP A 126 -2.13 19.01 -18.28
CA ASP A 126 -2.59 19.93 -17.24
C ASP A 126 -2.20 19.44 -15.84
N GLU A 127 -2.29 18.14 -15.59
CA GLU A 127 -1.82 17.54 -14.35
C GLU A 127 -0.30 17.70 -14.19
N LYS A 128 0.49 17.44 -15.24
CA LYS A 128 1.94 17.68 -15.23
C LYS A 128 2.29 19.14 -14.95
N LYS A 129 1.57 20.09 -15.57
CA LYS A 129 1.76 21.53 -15.31
C LYS A 129 1.45 21.88 -13.86
N LYS A 130 0.37 21.33 -13.29
CA LYS A 130 0.02 21.52 -11.87
C LYS A 130 1.11 20.97 -10.94
N GLN A 131 1.61 19.77 -11.18
CA GLN A 131 2.71 19.19 -10.40
C GLN A 131 3.98 20.05 -10.47
N ILE A 132 4.35 20.53 -11.66
CA ILE A 132 5.51 21.42 -11.83
C ILE A 132 5.29 22.75 -11.11
N ALA A 133 4.11 23.35 -11.23
CA ALA A 133 3.77 24.58 -10.52
C ALA A 133 3.81 24.39 -9.00
N GLU A 134 3.33 23.24 -8.52
CA GLU A 134 3.38 22.87 -7.11
C GLU A 134 4.82 22.79 -6.61
N VAL A 135 5.72 22.12 -7.35
CA VAL A 135 7.16 22.04 -7.05
C VAL A 135 7.84 23.42 -7.09
N LYS A 136 7.38 24.34 -7.94
CA LYS A 136 7.88 25.72 -7.99
C LYS A 136 7.42 26.57 -6.81
N THR A 137 6.44 26.09 -6.05
CA THR A 137 5.99 26.73 -4.82
C THR A 137 6.47 25.98 -3.59
N MET A 138 6.66 26.67 -2.47
CA MET A 138 7.02 26.08 -1.18
C MET A 138 6.11 26.62 -0.09
N LYS A 139 5.97 25.88 1.01
CA LYS A 139 5.29 26.39 2.21
C LYS A 139 6.03 27.62 2.70
N ALA A 140 5.31 28.73 2.87
CA ALA A 140 5.87 29.99 3.28
C ALA A 140 6.34 29.91 4.74
N PRO A 141 7.64 30.10 5.03
CA PRO A 141 8.13 30.02 6.41
C PRO A 141 7.45 31.06 7.30
N GLY A 142 6.82 30.61 8.39
CA GLY A 142 6.14 31.47 9.35
C GLY A 142 4.73 31.94 8.96
N ARG A 143 4.14 31.40 7.88
CA ARG A 143 2.71 31.56 7.57
C ARG A 143 2.03 30.20 7.48
N GLU A 144 0.94 30.04 8.20
CA GLU A 144 0.08 28.86 8.04
C GLU A 144 -0.67 28.99 6.70
N ASP A 145 -0.72 27.87 5.98
CA ASP A 145 -1.46 27.69 4.71
C ASP A 145 -1.13 28.63 3.53
N THR A 146 -0.03 29.37 3.61
CA THR A 146 0.45 30.17 2.48
C THR A 146 1.55 29.43 1.72
N ARG A 147 1.44 29.39 0.38
CA ARG A 147 2.53 28.94 -0.50
C ARG A 147 3.13 30.13 -1.25
N ILE A 148 4.45 30.16 -1.36
CA ILE A 148 5.21 31.19 -2.05
C ILE A 148 6.06 30.57 -3.16
N SER A 149 6.49 31.37 -4.13
CA SER A 149 7.46 30.91 -5.11
C SER A 149 8.77 30.51 -4.42
N ARG A 150 9.22 29.28 -4.64
CA ARG A 150 10.50 28.78 -4.15
C ARG A 150 11.66 29.63 -4.68
N ALA A 151 11.68 29.90 -5.99
CA ALA A 151 12.70 30.72 -6.62
C ALA A 151 12.70 32.17 -6.10
N GLY A 152 11.51 32.76 -5.89
CA GLY A 152 11.39 34.10 -5.32
C GLY A 152 11.90 34.19 -3.87
N PHE A 153 11.64 33.16 -3.07
CA PHE A 153 12.13 33.08 -1.70
C PHE A 153 13.65 32.83 -1.64
N GLU A 154 14.15 31.85 -2.38
CA GLU A 154 15.59 31.51 -2.41
C GLU A 154 16.44 32.64 -2.98
N GLY A 155 15.91 33.40 -3.95
CA GLY A 155 16.60 34.56 -4.53
C GLY A 155 16.77 35.74 -3.56
N ASN A 156 15.85 35.93 -2.60
CA ASN A 156 16.00 36.96 -1.58
C ASN A 156 15.17 36.66 -0.30
N PRO A 157 15.65 35.77 0.57
CA PRO A 157 14.89 35.35 1.75
C PRO A 157 14.77 36.48 2.79
N LYS A 158 15.76 37.38 2.86
CA LYS A 158 15.76 38.53 3.78
C LYS A 158 14.58 39.46 3.49
N ARG A 159 14.34 39.77 2.21
CA ARG A 159 13.23 40.63 1.79
C ARG A 159 11.88 40.02 2.16
N TYR A 160 11.69 38.71 1.97
CA TYR A 160 10.47 38.02 2.40
C TYR A 160 10.18 38.20 3.90
N PHE A 161 11.18 37.96 4.76
CA PHE A 161 10.98 38.10 6.20
C PHE A 161 10.75 39.55 6.64
N GLN A 162 11.35 40.50 5.94
CA GLN A 162 11.13 41.93 6.19
C GLN A 162 9.69 42.33 5.84
N GLU A 163 9.21 41.96 4.65
CA GLU A 163 7.81 42.19 4.23
C GLU A 163 6.82 41.53 5.20
N HIS A 164 7.07 40.27 5.59
CA HIS A 164 6.24 39.57 6.57
C HIS A 164 6.20 40.28 7.94
N ARG A 165 7.35 40.80 8.41
CA ARG A 165 7.43 41.55 9.67
C ARG A 165 6.66 42.86 9.58
N ASP A 166 6.74 43.55 8.45
CA ASP A 166 6.08 44.84 8.26
C ASP A 166 4.57 44.69 8.08
N GLU A 167 4.10 43.64 7.39
CA GLU A 167 2.68 43.26 7.36
C GLU A 167 2.15 42.97 8.76
N LYS A 168 2.86 42.18 9.58
CA LYS A 168 2.46 41.88 10.96
C LYS A 168 2.37 43.14 11.81
N LYS A 169 3.31 44.07 11.64
CA LYS A 169 3.25 45.39 12.31
C LYS A 169 2.03 46.19 11.86
N LYS A 170 1.71 46.24 10.56
CA LYS A 170 0.53 46.92 10.02
C LYS A 170 -0.76 46.34 10.59
N GLN A 171 -0.92 45.02 10.56
CA GLN A 171 -2.09 44.35 11.16
C GLN A 171 -2.23 44.67 12.65
N THR A 172 -1.12 44.63 13.41
CA THR A 172 -1.14 44.97 14.83
C THR A 172 -1.51 46.44 15.07
N ALA A 173 -1.01 47.35 14.23
CA ALA A 173 -1.33 48.77 14.29
C ALA A 173 -2.81 49.03 13.96
N GLU A 174 -3.35 48.34 12.96
CA GLU A 174 -4.77 48.42 12.62
C GLU A 174 -5.66 47.95 13.76
N VAL A 175 -5.33 46.83 14.43
CA VAL A 175 -6.07 46.33 15.61
C VAL A 175 -6.04 47.32 16.79
N LYS A 176 -4.93 48.06 16.95
CA LYS A 176 -4.78 49.12 17.96
C LYS A 176 -5.58 50.38 17.64
N THR A 177 -6.08 50.49 16.42
CA THR A 177 -7.02 51.54 16.03
C THR A 177 -8.44 50.96 15.92
N MET A 178 -9.45 51.80 16.16
CA MET A 178 -10.85 51.44 15.97
C MET A 178 -11.54 52.51 15.14
N LYS A 179 -12.63 52.15 14.47
CA LYS A 179 -13.48 53.13 13.79
C LYS A 179 -14.03 54.11 14.83
N ALA A 180 -13.87 55.41 14.59
CA ALA A 180 -14.39 56.42 15.48
C ALA A 180 -15.93 56.38 15.47
N PRO A 181 -16.59 56.28 16.64
CA PRO A 181 -18.05 56.27 16.70
C PRO A 181 -18.64 57.54 16.05
N GLY A 182 -19.43 57.37 14.98
CA GLY A 182 -20.05 58.46 14.23
C GLY A 182 -19.18 59.13 13.16
N ARG A 183 -18.04 58.53 12.77
CA ARG A 183 -17.30 58.91 11.55
C ARG A 183 -16.99 57.67 10.73
N GLU A 184 -17.35 57.71 9.45
CA GLU A 184 -17.22 56.54 8.59
C GLU A 184 -15.76 56.22 8.21
N ASP A 185 -14.93 57.26 8.07
CA ASP A 185 -13.56 57.12 7.53
C ASP A 185 -12.46 57.52 8.52
N THR A 186 -12.78 57.78 9.79
CA THR A 186 -11.78 58.16 10.79
C THR A 186 -11.49 56.99 11.73
N ARG A 187 -10.23 56.54 11.78
CA ARG A 187 -9.76 55.58 12.79
C ARG A 187 -9.09 56.33 13.94
N ILE A 188 -9.40 55.94 15.17
CA ILE A 188 -8.82 56.49 16.41
C ILE A 188 -8.09 55.40 17.17
N SER A 189 -7.12 55.78 18.01
CA SER A 189 -6.49 54.82 18.92
C SER A 189 -7.53 54.21 19.86
N ARG A 190 -7.63 52.88 19.87
CA ARG A 190 -8.55 52.12 20.73
C ARG A 190 -8.26 52.38 22.21
N ALA A 191 -6.99 52.30 22.60
CA ALA A 191 -6.55 52.57 23.96
C ALA A 191 -6.77 54.04 24.37
N GLY A 192 -6.59 54.98 23.43
CA GLY A 192 -6.86 56.41 23.68
C GLY A 192 -8.35 56.70 23.89
N PHE A 193 -9.22 56.04 23.14
CA PHE A 193 -10.66 56.14 23.29
C PHE A 193 -11.15 55.49 24.58
N GLU A 194 -10.71 54.27 24.91
CA GLU A 194 -11.07 53.57 26.14
C GLU A 194 -10.64 54.33 27.40
N ARG A 195 -9.46 54.95 27.38
CA ARG A 195 -8.93 55.72 28.52
C ARG A 195 -9.70 57.01 28.79
N ASN A 196 -10.24 57.66 27.75
CA ASN A 196 -11.02 58.89 27.92
C ASN A 196 -12.03 59.09 26.77
N PRO A 197 -13.17 58.38 26.80
CA PRO A 197 -14.16 58.43 25.72
C PRO A 197 -14.84 59.80 25.66
N LYS A 198 -14.99 60.48 26.80
CA LYS A 198 -15.64 61.79 26.90
C LYS A 198 -14.88 62.88 26.13
N ARG A 199 -13.55 62.84 26.11
CA ARG A 199 -12.72 63.80 25.35
C ARG A 199 -13.04 63.76 23.85
N HIS A 200 -13.28 62.57 23.29
CA HIS A 200 -13.65 62.39 21.88
C HIS A 200 -14.98 63.07 21.53
N PHE A 201 -15.96 63.01 22.43
CA PHE A 201 -17.26 63.66 22.23
C PHE A 201 -17.24 65.16 22.56
N GLN A 202 -16.30 65.64 23.37
CA GLN A 202 -16.17 67.08 23.67
C GLN A 202 -15.57 67.88 22.50
N GLU A 203 -14.66 67.30 21.71
CA GLU A 203 -14.19 67.93 20.45
C GLU A 203 -15.32 68.17 19.44
N ARG A 204 -16.43 67.41 19.51
CA ARG A 204 -17.63 67.64 18.68
C ARG A 204 -18.39 68.93 19.05
N ARG A 205 -18.29 69.39 20.30
CA ARG A 205 -19.04 70.55 20.80
C ARG A 205 -18.35 71.90 20.55
N LYS A 206 -17.06 71.91 20.20
CA LYS A 206 -16.31 73.15 19.92
C LYS A 206 -16.32 73.60 18.45
N LYS A 207 -17.07 72.92 17.58
CA LYS A 207 -17.18 73.24 16.14
C LYS A 207 -18.64 73.44 15.66
N LYS A 208 -19.52 73.90 16.53
CA LYS A 208 -20.82 74.44 16.14
C LYS A 208 -20.84 75.93 16.42
#